data_AF-A0A259JBT9-F1
#
_entry.id   AF-A0A259JBT9-F1
#
_cell.length_a   1.000
_cell.length_b   1.000
_cell.length_c   1.000
_cell.angle_alpha   90.00
_cell.angle_beta   90.00
_cell.angle_gamma   90.00
#
_symmetry.space_group_name_H-M   'P 1'
#
loop_
_entity.id
_entity.type
_entity.pdbx_description
1 polymer ?
#
loop_
_entity_poly.entity_id
_entity_poly.type
_entity_poly.pdbx_seq_one_letter_code
_entity_poly.pdbx_strand_id
1 'polypeptide(L)'
;MRLSAATLATLPPDIARPAYDLDAVKVGMVHLGVGAFHRVHQAVYADDLLAAGHLDWGICGASLRAPDTADALDPQDGLYGLCVRSGEGDAVR
;
A
#
# COMPACT_ATOMS: atom_id res chain seq x y z
N MET A 1 14.12 10.43 -1.99
CA MET A 1 12.84 10.80 -2.61
C MET A 1 11.74 10.18 -1.78
N ARG A 2 10.68 10.91 -1.43
CA ARG A 2 9.54 10.35 -0.70
C ARG A 2 8.66 9.57 -1.69
N LEU A 3 8.18 8.38 -1.31
CA LEU A 3 7.21 7.63 -2.11
C LEU A 3 5.87 8.38 -2.12
N SER A 4 5.26 8.52 -3.29
CA SER A 4 3.94 9.08 -3.51
C SER A 4 3.48 8.73 -4.92
N ALA A 5 2.21 8.97 -5.28
CA ALA A 5 1.70 8.74 -6.62
C ALA A 5 2.52 9.52 -7.67
N ALA A 6 2.95 10.73 -7.33
CA ALA A 6 3.78 11.58 -8.20
C ALA A 6 5.20 11.03 -8.41
N THR A 7 5.72 10.17 -7.53
CA THR A 7 7.10 9.65 -7.60
C THR A 7 7.17 8.19 -8.07
N LEU A 8 6.04 7.48 -8.19
CA LEU A 8 5.98 6.08 -8.64
C LEU A 8 6.69 5.82 -9.99
N ALA A 9 6.51 6.72 -10.95
CA ALA A 9 7.11 6.60 -12.27
C ALA A 9 8.65 6.68 -12.24
N THR A 10 9.21 7.31 -11.19
CA THR A 10 10.67 7.53 -11.05
C THR A 10 11.38 6.48 -10.21
N LEU A 11 10.65 5.49 -9.67
CA LEU A 11 11.27 4.43 -8.88
C LEU A 11 12.26 3.61 -9.72
N PRO A 12 13.30 3.03 -9.09
CA PRO A 12 14.13 2.02 -9.73
C PRO A 12 13.29 0.91 -10.41
N PRO A 13 13.78 0.33 -11.52
CA PRO A 13 13.02 -0.65 -12.31
C PRO A 13 12.79 -1.98 -11.58
N ASP A 14 13.62 -2.30 -10.59
CA ASP A 14 13.55 -3.50 -9.74
C ASP A 14 12.50 -3.40 -8.63
N ILE A 15 11.94 -2.21 -8.38
CA ILE A 15 10.83 -2.02 -7.44
C ILE A 15 9.52 -2.23 -8.21
N ALA A 16 8.71 -3.19 -7.75
CA ALA A 16 7.39 -3.42 -8.32
C ALA A 16 6.45 -2.23 -8.04
N ARG A 17 5.43 -2.08 -8.89
CA ARG A 17 4.45 -0.99 -8.81
C ARG A 17 3.04 -1.59 -8.79
N PRO A 18 2.05 -0.88 -8.23
CA PRO A 18 0.65 -1.24 -8.42
C PRO A 18 0.33 -1.45 -9.90
N ALA A 19 -0.30 -2.58 -10.23
CA ALA A 19 -0.65 -2.95 -11.61
C ALA A 19 -2.03 -2.43 -12.05
N TYR A 20 -2.55 -1.43 -11.34
CA TYR A 20 -3.88 -0.87 -11.50
C TYR A 20 -3.83 0.66 -11.37
N ASP A 21 -4.86 1.32 -11.89
CA ASP A 21 -5.01 2.78 -11.76
C ASP A 21 -5.42 3.13 -10.31
N LEU A 22 -4.55 3.86 -9.60
CA LEU A 22 -4.80 4.27 -8.22
C LEU A 22 -6.03 5.18 -8.10
N ASP A 23 -6.28 6.03 -9.09
CA ASP A 23 -7.41 6.97 -9.07
C ASP A 23 -8.76 6.27 -9.31
N ALA A 24 -8.72 5.03 -9.83
CA ALA A 24 -9.92 4.23 -10.07
C ALA A 24 -10.34 3.38 -8.85
N VAL A 25 -9.50 3.28 -7.81
CA VAL A 25 -9.78 2.49 -6.60
C VAL A 25 -10.87 3.15 -5.76
N LYS A 26 -11.83 2.35 -5.31
CA LYS A 26 -12.91 2.77 -4.42
C LYS A 26 -12.77 2.08 -3.08
N VAL A 27 -13.06 2.81 -2.01
CA VAL A 27 -13.10 2.25 -0.65
C VAL A 27 -14.28 1.28 -0.52
N GLY A 28 -13.99 0.01 -0.24
CA GLY A 28 -14.98 -1.00 0.13
C GLY A 28 -14.78 -1.59 1.53
N MET A 29 -13.65 -1.30 2.18
CA MET A 29 -13.33 -1.78 3.51
C MET A 29 -12.84 -0.65 4.42
N VAL A 30 -13.14 -0.75 5.71
CA VAL A 30 -12.53 0.07 6.77
C VAL A 30 -11.72 -0.85 7.67
N HIS A 31 -10.44 -0.55 7.86
CA HIS A 31 -9.57 -1.29 8.78
C HIS A 31 -9.27 -0.47 10.04
N LEU A 32 -9.64 -1.00 11.20
CA LEU A 32 -9.40 -0.35 12.49
C LEU A 32 -8.06 -0.81 13.09
N GLY A 33 -7.08 0.10 13.11
CA GLY A 33 -5.74 -0.17 13.60
C GLY A 33 -4.78 -0.57 12.48
N VAL A 34 -4.22 0.43 11.80
CA VAL A 34 -3.28 0.26 10.66
C VAL A 34 -1.88 -0.13 11.15
N GLY A 35 -1.76 -1.33 11.72
CA GLY A 35 -0.49 -1.86 12.23
C GLY A 35 0.42 -2.41 11.13
N ALA A 36 1.64 -2.80 11.51
CA ALA A 36 2.58 -3.45 10.60
C ALA A 36 1.99 -4.75 10.02
N PHE A 37 1.36 -5.59 10.84
CA PHE A 37 0.76 -6.85 10.38
C PHE A 37 -0.33 -6.62 9.33
N HIS A 38 -1.14 -5.58 9.49
CA HIS A 38 -2.17 -5.24 8.50
C HIS A 38 -1.56 -4.95 7.12
N ARG A 39 -0.56 -4.07 7.10
CA ARG A 39 0.12 -3.64 5.87
C ARG A 39 0.88 -4.78 5.17
N VAL A 40 1.39 -5.77 5.91
CA VAL A 40 2.12 -6.88 5.31
C VAL A 40 1.26 -8.12 5.05
N HIS A 41 -0.02 -8.11 5.43
CA HIS A 41 -0.90 -9.27 5.29
C HIS A 41 -2.24 -8.94 4.62
N GLN A 42 -3.18 -8.26 5.30
CA GLN A 42 -4.50 -8.03 4.70
C GLN A 42 -4.44 -7.04 3.52
N ALA A 43 -3.64 -5.98 3.65
CA ALA A 43 -3.46 -5.01 2.58
C ALA A 43 -2.78 -5.63 1.34
N VAL A 44 -1.92 -6.63 1.54
CA VAL A 44 -1.29 -7.41 0.46
C VAL A 44 -2.34 -8.14 -0.38
N TYR A 45 -3.28 -8.85 0.27
CA TYR A 45 -4.33 -9.54 -0.49
C TYR A 45 -5.32 -8.57 -1.15
N ALA A 46 -5.57 -7.41 -0.54
CA ALA A 46 -6.36 -6.36 -1.18
C ALA A 46 -5.66 -5.80 -2.42
N ASP A 47 -4.35 -5.53 -2.35
CA ASP A 47 -3.53 -5.11 -3.49
C ASP A 47 -3.58 -6.14 -4.64
N ASP A 48 -3.47 -7.43 -4.32
CA ASP A 48 -3.57 -8.51 -5.30
C ASP A 48 -4.99 -8.56 -5.95
N LEU A 49 -6.06 -8.28 -5.20
CA LEU A 49 -7.43 -8.18 -5.72
C LEU A 49 -7.63 -6.95 -6.63
N LEU A 50 -7.05 -5.81 -6.25
CA LEU A 50 -7.06 -4.59 -7.06
C LEU A 50 -6.35 -4.83 -8.40
N ALA A 51 -5.19 -5.52 -8.37
CA ALA A 51 -4.47 -5.93 -9.57
C ALA A 51 -5.26 -6.92 -10.44
N ALA A 52 -6.15 -7.71 -9.85
CA ALA A 52 -7.10 -8.57 -10.57
C ALA A 52 -8.34 -7.83 -11.12
N GLY A 53 -8.45 -6.51 -10.90
CA GLY A 53 -9.54 -5.66 -11.40
C GLY A 53 -10.70 -5.45 -10.43
N HIS A 54 -10.63 -5.96 -9.21
CA HIS A 54 -11.64 -5.74 -8.17
C HIS A 54 -11.45 -4.39 -7.47
N LEU A 55 -11.61 -3.30 -8.22
CA LEU A 55 -11.29 -1.93 -7.80
C LEU A 55 -12.12 -1.40 -6.62
N ASP A 56 -13.13 -2.14 -6.17
CA ASP A 56 -13.96 -1.85 -5.00
C ASP A 56 -13.38 -2.39 -3.68
N TRP A 57 -12.22 -3.05 -3.69
CA TRP A 57 -11.56 -3.59 -2.50
C TRP A 57 -10.57 -2.62 -1.83
N GLY A 58 -10.67 -1.31 -2.11
CA GLY A 58 -9.84 -0.30 -1.46
C GLY A 58 -10.05 -0.26 0.06
N ILE A 59 -8.97 0.00 0.79
CA ILE A 59 -8.96 0.05 2.26
C ILE A 59 -8.87 1.50 2.73
N CYS A 60 -9.83 1.92 3.55
CA CYS A 60 -9.69 3.09 4.40
C CYS A 60 -9.12 2.67 5.75
N GLY A 61 -7.89 3.11 6.05
CA GLY A 61 -7.27 2.90 7.35
C GLY A 61 -7.75 3.91 8.38
N ALA A 62 -8.18 3.45 9.55
CA ALA A 62 -8.57 4.31 10.66
C ALA A 62 -7.81 3.93 11.95
N SER A 63 -7.29 4.93 12.65
CA SER A 63 -6.65 4.76 13.96
C SER A 63 -7.49 5.45 15.03
N LEU A 64 -7.80 4.72 16.10
CA LEU A 64 -8.57 5.23 17.23
C LEU A 64 -7.70 5.72 18.39
N ARG A 65 -6.36 5.55 18.30
CA ARG A 65 -5.43 5.81 19.40
C ARG A 65 -4.44 6.93 19.13
N ALA A 66 -3.81 6.92 17.95
CA ALA A 66 -2.75 7.88 17.60
C ALA A 66 -2.73 8.14 16.08
N PRO A 67 -2.38 9.37 15.64
CA PRO A 67 -2.37 9.75 14.23
C PRO A 67 -1.09 9.31 13.49
N ASP A 68 -0.03 8.91 14.20
CA ASP A 68 1.33 8.73 13.65
C ASP A 68 1.40 7.91 12.34
N THR A 69 0.54 6.90 12.18
CA THR A 69 0.50 6.10 10.95
C THR A 69 -0.14 6.86 9.79
N ALA A 70 -1.22 7.61 10.03
CA ALA A 70 -1.81 8.49 9.03
C ALA A 70 -0.81 9.59 8.67
N ASP A 71 -0.19 10.25 9.66
CA ASP A 71 0.81 11.30 9.42
C ASP A 71 2.01 10.81 8.58
N ALA A 72 2.38 9.53 8.72
CA ALA A 72 3.43 8.91 7.92
C ALA A 72 2.98 8.58 6.48
N LEU A 73 1.77 8.06 6.31
CA LEU A 73 1.25 7.54 5.03
C LEU A 73 0.54 8.60 4.17
N ASP A 74 -0.13 9.58 4.78
CA ASP A 74 -0.94 10.58 4.07
C ASP A 74 -0.12 11.38 3.04
N PRO A 75 1.10 11.87 3.36
CA PRO A 75 1.88 12.58 2.37
C PRO A 75 2.57 11.64 1.35
N GLN A 76 2.27 10.33 1.41
CA GLN A 76 2.63 9.32 0.42
C GLN A 76 1.42 8.80 -0.36
N ASP A 77 0.27 9.48 -0.29
CA ASP A 77 -0.98 9.05 -0.92
C ASP A 77 -1.44 7.65 -0.45
N GLY A 78 -1.12 7.30 0.80
CA GLY A 78 -1.41 5.96 1.36
C GLY A 78 -0.43 4.87 0.94
N LEU A 79 0.53 5.17 0.06
CA LEU A 79 1.52 4.20 -0.44
C LEU A 79 2.62 3.92 0.60
N TYR A 80 3.15 2.70 0.58
CA TYR A 80 4.31 2.28 1.35
C TYR A 80 5.03 1.15 0.63
N GLY A 81 6.32 0.94 0.94
CA GLY A 81 7.06 -0.21 0.42
C GLY A 81 6.92 -1.45 1.32
N LEU A 82 6.71 -2.60 0.70
CA LEU A 82 6.77 -3.92 1.31
C LEU A 82 8.08 -4.60 0.90
N CYS A 83 8.96 -4.84 1.87
CA CYS A 83 10.16 -5.65 1.66
C CYS A 83 9.90 -7.09 2.12
N VAL A 84 9.97 -8.04 1.19
CA VAL A 84 9.92 -9.47 1.45
C VAL A 84 11.35 -10.00 1.43
N ARG A 85 11.81 -10.50 2.57
CA ARG A 85 13.16 -11.07 2.73
C ARG A 85 13.09 -12.59 2.79
N SER A 86 13.92 -13.25 2.00
CA SER A 86 14.07 -14.71 1.98
C SER A 86 15.55 -15.11 1.93
N GLY A 87 15.83 -16.42 1.88
CA GLY A 87 17.20 -16.92 1.67
C GLY A 87 17.78 -16.57 0.30
N GLU A 88 16.94 -16.20 -0.67
CA GLU A 88 17.33 -15.86 -2.05
C GLU A 88 17.60 -14.36 -2.22
N GLY A 89 17.26 -13.53 -1.22
CA GLY A 89 17.43 -12.08 -1.25
C GLY A 89 16.18 -11.31 -0.80
N ASP A 90 16.20 -10.02 -1.09
CA ASP A 90 15.11 -9.08 -0.79
C ASP A 90 14.35 -8.72 -2.07
N ALA A 91 13.02 -8.71 -2.00
CA ALA A 91 12.13 -8.18 -3.03
C ALA A 91 11.33 -7.02 -2.45
N VAL A 92 11.21 -5.91 -3.20
CA VAL A 92 10.47 -4.72 -2.77
C VAL A 92 9.34 -4.44 -3.76
N ARG A 93 8.12 -4.27 -3.22
CA ARG A 93 6.95 -3.81 -3.97
C ARG A 93 6.23 -2.68 -3.25
#